data_AF-A0A9C6TRP9-F1
#
_entry.id   AF-A0A9C6TRP9-F1
#
_cell.length_a   1.000
_cell.length_b   1.000
_cell.length_c   1.000
_cell.angle_alpha   90.00
_cell.angle_beta   90.00
_cell.angle_gamma   90.00
#
_symmetry.space_group_name_H-M   'P 1'
#
loop_
_entity.id
_entity.type
_entity.pdbx_description
1 polymer ?
#
loop_
_entity_poly.entity_id
_entity_poly.type
_entity_poly.pdbx_seq_one_letter_code
_entity_poly.pdbx_strand_id
1 'polypeptide(L)'
;MSLPRHSQEFRDGVNRFLDYAYSVGNPQGEEILCPCAKCCNFLWGQRESIYSHLICFGFVKGYTRWVNHGESVIGMDVDTGDTGEIYSCNDIEGLLDERFRNVADVEGEKEGMNEDAKKFYNLVDEASKELYPGCKEFSTLSFTIRLYLLKCLHGWSNASFTSLLELLKEAIPNLNLPSSFNKAKAMVRDLGLDYKNIDACPNDCMLYWKEHENETCCHECGTSRWIEPAVVEGDISSKKAHNIPAKTLRHFPLIPRLQRLFMCSKTAKNMSWHQEERKKDGKLRHPADGQSWKDFDNRHSEFAKEPRNLRLGLASDGFNPFRTMSISHSTWPVILMTYNLPPWMCMKQEYFMLSLLIPGPKSPGNDIDVYLQPLIEELKELWELGLSYT
;
A
#
# COMPACT_ATOMS: atom_id res chain seq x y z
N MET A 1 25.12 -7.01 -21.81
CA MET A 1 25.74 -7.73 -20.66
C MET A 1 25.31 -9.19 -20.53
N SER A 2 24.38 -9.68 -21.36
CA SER A 2 23.89 -11.06 -21.36
C SER A 2 24.62 -11.99 -22.35
N LEU A 3 25.72 -11.51 -22.95
CA LEU A 3 26.50 -12.29 -23.91
C LEU A 3 27.38 -13.33 -23.19
N PRO A 4 27.76 -14.44 -23.86
CA PRO A 4 28.64 -15.44 -23.28
C PRO A 4 29.96 -14.82 -22.80
N ARG A 5 30.37 -15.08 -21.56
CA ARG A 5 31.55 -14.42 -20.94
C ARG A 5 32.88 -14.66 -21.65
N HIS A 6 32.96 -15.71 -22.46
CA HIS A 6 34.14 -16.03 -23.26
C HIS A 6 34.16 -15.31 -24.61
N SER A 7 33.07 -14.63 -25.01
CA SER A 7 33.01 -13.93 -26.29
C SER A 7 33.81 -12.63 -26.24
N GLN A 8 34.35 -12.25 -27.39
CA GLN A 8 35.09 -11.00 -27.51
C GLN A 8 34.16 -9.81 -27.28
N GLU A 9 32.91 -9.86 -27.75
CA GLU A 9 31.96 -8.76 -27.57
C GLU A 9 31.60 -8.53 -26.09
N PHE A 10 31.59 -9.59 -25.26
CA PHE A 10 31.41 -9.44 -23.83
C PHE A 10 32.60 -8.73 -23.18
N ARG A 11 33.83 -9.11 -23.52
CA ARG A 11 35.06 -8.48 -23.00
C ARG A 11 35.14 -7.02 -23.41
N ASP A 12 34.80 -6.70 -24.65
CA ASP A 12 34.76 -5.32 -25.13
C ASP A 12 33.68 -4.51 -24.40
N GLY A 13 32.54 -5.13 -24.09
CA GLY A 13 31.48 -4.52 -23.27
C GLY A 13 31.90 -4.26 -21.82
N VAL A 14 32.69 -5.15 -21.21
CA VAL A 14 33.28 -4.95 -19.88
C VAL A 14 34.25 -3.77 -19.90
N ASN A 15 35.13 -3.69 -20.90
CA ASN A 15 36.06 -2.58 -21.03
C ASN A 15 35.33 -1.24 -21.20
N ARG A 16 34.30 -1.17 -22.05
CA ARG A 16 33.48 0.04 -22.20
C ARG A 16 32.81 0.47 -20.89
N PHE A 17 32.30 -0.48 -20.11
CA PHE A 17 31.77 -0.18 -18.78
C PHE A 17 32.85 0.40 -17.86
N LEU A 18 34.02 -0.23 -17.78
CA LEU A 18 35.10 0.24 -16.91
C LEU A 18 35.61 1.61 -17.36
N ASP A 19 35.76 1.84 -18.66
CA ASP A 19 36.13 3.15 -19.21
C ASP A 19 35.14 4.21 -18.76
N TYR A 20 33.84 3.96 -18.91
CA TYR A 20 32.80 4.87 -18.46
C TYR A 20 32.84 5.09 -16.94
N ALA A 21 32.88 4.02 -16.17
CA ALA A 21 32.78 4.05 -14.71
C ALA A 21 33.98 4.74 -14.03
N TYR A 22 35.17 4.70 -14.62
CA TYR A 22 36.36 5.36 -14.09
C TYR A 22 36.61 6.77 -14.65
N SER A 23 35.98 7.13 -15.76
CA SER A 23 36.15 8.46 -16.38
C SER A 23 34.97 9.40 -16.11
N VAL A 24 33.74 8.89 -16.25
CA VAL A 24 32.49 9.65 -16.13
C VAL A 24 31.74 9.29 -14.84
N GLY A 25 31.82 8.02 -14.42
CA GLY A 25 31.23 7.56 -13.16
C GLY A 25 32.02 8.09 -11.97
N ASN A 26 31.35 8.70 -10.98
CA ASN A 26 31.98 9.29 -9.79
C ASN A 26 32.79 8.24 -9.00
N PRO A 27 34.12 8.13 -9.19
CA PRO A 27 34.93 7.13 -8.52
C PRO A 27 35.38 7.67 -7.16
N GLN A 28 35.67 6.77 -6.22
CA GLN A 28 36.25 7.17 -4.93
C GLN A 28 37.76 6.89 -4.97
N GLY A 29 38.54 7.89 -5.37
CA GLY A 29 39.96 7.72 -5.66
C GLY A 29 40.17 6.88 -6.91
N GLU A 30 40.93 5.78 -6.81
CA GLU A 30 41.17 4.82 -7.90
C GLU A 30 40.24 3.59 -7.83
N GLU A 31 39.15 3.68 -7.07
CA GLU A 31 38.24 2.56 -6.84
C GLU A 31 36.80 2.89 -7.23
N ILE A 32 36.07 1.86 -7.69
CA ILE A 32 34.61 1.88 -7.91
C ILE A 32 33.96 0.66 -7.26
N LEU A 33 32.64 0.68 -7.10
CA LEU A 33 31.88 -0.46 -6.58
C LEU A 33 31.83 -1.60 -7.61
N CYS A 34 32.29 -2.80 -7.26
CA CYS A 34 32.35 -3.92 -8.20
C CYS A 34 30.94 -4.47 -8.54
N PRO A 35 30.45 -4.37 -9.79
CA PRO A 35 29.09 -4.82 -10.15
C PRO A 35 28.99 -6.31 -10.48
N CYS A 36 30.02 -7.11 -10.16
CA CYS A 36 30.01 -8.53 -10.48
C CYS A 36 28.99 -9.29 -9.63
N ALA A 37 28.55 -10.47 -10.09
CA ALA A 37 27.57 -11.29 -9.39
C ALA A 37 27.99 -11.76 -7.98
N LYS A 38 29.29 -11.69 -7.65
CA LYS A 38 29.83 -12.01 -6.32
C LYS A 38 29.86 -10.80 -5.38
N CYS A 39 30.17 -9.62 -5.91
CA CYS A 39 30.36 -8.40 -5.13
C CYS A 39 29.10 -7.52 -5.08
N CYS A 40 28.20 -7.64 -6.04
CA CYS A 40 26.87 -7.02 -6.08
C CYS A 40 26.85 -5.50 -5.83
N ASN A 41 27.86 -4.75 -6.29
CA ASN A 41 28.04 -3.32 -6.02
C ASN A 41 28.23 -2.95 -4.53
N PHE A 42 28.77 -3.87 -3.71
CA PHE A 42 29.06 -3.60 -2.28
C PHE A 42 30.53 -3.48 -1.95
N LEU A 43 31.41 -4.06 -2.77
CA LEU A 43 32.85 -4.03 -2.54
C LEU A 43 33.52 -3.06 -3.51
N TRP A 44 34.34 -2.16 -2.96
CA TRP A 44 35.22 -1.29 -3.72
C TRP A 44 36.38 -2.09 -4.29
N GLY A 45 36.86 -1.70 -5.46
CA GLY A 45 38.06 -2.27 -6.03
C GLY A 45 38.62 -1.45 -7.18
N GLN A 46 39.87 -1.75 -7.51
CA GLN A 46 40.58 -1.18 -8.64
C GLN A 46 40.22 -1.88 -9.96
N ARG A 47 40.54 -1.19 -11.06
CA ARG A 47 40.04 -1.50 -12.40
C ARG A 47 40.36 -2.93 -12.84
N GLU A 48 41.59 -3.38 -12.63
CA GLU A 48 42.08 -4.70 -13.01
C GLU A 48 41.39 -5.81 -12.21
N SER A 49 41.16 -5.57 -10.91
CA SER A 49 40.46 -6.50 -10.02
C SER A 49 39.00 -6.66 -10.45
N ILE A 50 38.32 -5.55 -10.73
CA ILE A 50 36.93 -5.55 -11.18
C ILE A 50 36.79 -6.18 -12.56
N TYR A 51 37.72 -5.91 -13.48
CA TYR A 51 37.77 -6.58 -14.79
C TYR A 51 37.80 -8.10 -14.61
N SER A 52 38.75 -8.62 -13.81
CA SER A 52 38.86 -10.06 -13.53
C SER A 52 37.57 -10.63 -12.94
N HIS A 53 36.96 -9.93 -11.98
CA HIS A 53 35.67 -10.33 -11.40
C HIS A 53 34.53 -10.38 -12.42
N LEU A 54 34.46 -9.42 -13.35
CA LEU A 54 33.42 -9.39 -14.38
C LEU A 54 33.63 -10.48 -15.44
N ILE A 55 34.87 -10.85 -15.75
CA ILE A 55 35.16 -11.99 -16.63
C ILE A 55 34.79 -13.32 -15.96
N CYS A 56 35.13 -13.50 -14.68
CA CYS A 56 34.89 -14.74 -13.95
C CYS A 56 33.41 -14.94 -13.56
N PHE A 57 32.79 -13.90 -13.01
CA PHE A 57 31.47 -14.00 -12.39
C PHE A 57 30.36 -13.35 -13.23
N GLY A 58 30.70 -12.46 -14.16
CA GLY A 58 29.73 -11.66 -14.90
C GLY A 58 29.10 -10.56 -14.05
N PHE A 59 28.29 -9.71 -14.68
CA PHE A 59 27.51 -8.69 -13.97
C PHE A 59 26.39 -9.31 -13.13
N VAL A 60 26.01 -8.64 -12.04
CA VAL A 60 24.82 -9.00 -11.26
C VAL A 60 23.58 -8.97 -12.17
N LYS A 61 22.72 -9.99 -12.04
CA LYS A 61 21.57 -10.18 -12.93
C LYS A 61 20.62 -8.98 -12.84
N GLY A 62 20.24 -8.43 -14.01
CA GLY A 62 19.34 -7.28 -14.10
C GLY A 62 20.03 -5.91 -14.03
N TYR A 63 21.34 -5.86 -13.81
CA TYR A 63 22.10 -4.61 -13.79
C TYR A 63 22.47 -4.16 -15.21
N THR A 64 21.49 -3.65 -15.94
CA THR A 64 21.65 -3.19 -17.33
C THR A 64 21.87 -1.68 -17.45
N ARG A 65 21.67 -0.93 -16.36
CA ARG A 65 21.93 0.50 -16.25
C ARG A 65 22.97 0.74 -15.18
N TRP A 66 23.97 1.57 -15.46
CA TRP A 66 25.12 1.86 -14.61
C TRP A 66 24.80 2.93 -13.55
N VAL A 67 23.66 2.78 -12.88
CA VAL A 67 23.14 3.75 -11.90
C VAL A 67 24.11 4.02 -10.75
N ASN A 68 24.88 3.01 -10.33
CA ASN A 68 25.90 3.15 -9.29
C ASN A 68 27.23 3.73 -9.82
N HIS A 69 27.32 4.01 -11.12
CA HIS A 69 28.54 4.42 -11.81
C HIS A 69 28.30 5.61 -12.74
N GLY A 70 27.35 6.49 -12.39
CA GLY A 70 27.20 7.82 -13.00
C GLY A 70 26.34 7.90 -14.27
N GLU A 71 25.72 6.80 -14.72
CA GLU A 71 24.75 6.88 -15.83
C GLU A 71 23.48 7.61 -15.39
N SER A 72 23.43 8.91 -15.73
CA SER A 72 22.31 9.83 -15.45
C SER A 72 21.04 9.40 -16.19
N VAL A 73 19.89 9.62 -15.55
CA VAL A 73 18.56 9.28 -16.08
C VAL A 73 17.92 10.52 -16.70
N ILE A 74 18.40 11.06 -17.82
CA ILE A 74 17.69 12.13 -18.57
C ILE A 74 18.04 12.01 -20.08
N GLY A 75 17.14 12.09 -21.06
CA GLY A 75 15.71 12.40 -21.03
C GLY A 75 14.95 11.64 -22.10
N MET A 76 13.69 11.30 -21.79
CA MET A 76 12.70 10.92 -22.78
C MET A 76 12.25 12.20 -23.48
N ASP A 77 12.32 12.20 -24.81
CA ASP A 77 11.69 13.23 -25.62
C ASP A 77 10.22 13.34 -25.26
N VAL A 78 9.83 14.58 -25.05
CA VAL A 78 8.51 15.03 -24.62
C VAL A 78 7.54 14.83 -25.78
N ASP A 79 6.59 13.92 -25.60
CA ASP A 79 5.23 14.22 -26.05
C ASP A 79 4.35 14.33 -24.81
N THR A 80 3.68 15.48 -24.72
CA THR A 80 3.14 16.10 -23.52
C THR A 80 2.00 15.33 -22.89
N GLY A 81 2.12 14.99 -21.60
CA GLY A 81 0.97 14.56 -20.79
C GLY A 81 1.32 13.76 -19.55
N ASP A 82 1.60 14.49 -18.46
CA ASP A 82 1.46 14.09 -17.06
C ASP A 82 2.67 13.44 -16.35
N THR A 83 3.21 14.22 -15.40
CA THR A 83 4.23 13.84 -14.44
C THR A 83 3.72 12.73 -13.52
N GLY A 84 4.10 11.50 -13.80
CA GLY A 84 3.95 10.39 -12.86
C GLY A 84 4.89 10.59 -11.67
N GLU A 85 4.38 11.26 -10.63
CA GLU A 85 4.99 11.41 -9.32
C GLU A 85 5.60 10.08 -8.87
N ILE A 86 6.93 10.07 -8.72
CA ILE A 86 7.56 9.12 -7.80
C ILE A 86 7.09 9.58 -6.42
N TYR A 87 6.19 8.83 -5.78
CA TYR A 87 5.80 9.07 -4.39
C TYR A 87 7.06 9.35 -3.57
N SER A 88 7.25 10.60 -3.19
CA SER A 88 8.37 11.02 -2.38
C SER A 88 8.25 10.30 -1.03
N CYS A 89 9.36 9.81 -0.48
CA CYS A 89 9.38 9.26 0.88
C CYS A 89 8.80 10.26 1.92
N ASN A 90 8.80 11.55 1.60
CA ASN A 90 8.23 12.64 2.39
C ASN A 90 6.69 12.66 2.36
N ASP A 91 6.07 12.16 1.29
CA ASP A 91 4.61 12.16 1.14
C ASP A 91 3.98 11.14 2.12
N ILE A 92 4.63 9.99 2.30
CA ILE A 92 4.26 9.00 3.31
C ILE A 92 4.43 9.55 4.72
N GLU A 93 5.40 10.44 4.96
CA GLU A 93 5.50 11.14 6.24
C GLU A 93 4.28 12.01 6.45
N GLY A 94 3.87 12.82 5.47
CA GLY A 94 2.63 13.61 5.53
C GLY A 94 1.40 12.74 5.79
N LEU A 95 1.25 11.61 5.08
CA LEU A 95 0.13 10.67 5.26
C LEU A 95 0.10 10.06 6.68
N LEU A 96 1.27 9.70 7.24
CA LEU A 96 1.37 9.10 8.57
C LEU A 96 1.28 10.15 9.68
N ASP A 97 1.84 11.33 9.45
CA ASP A 97 1.83 12.47 10.36
C ASP A 97 0.40 13.00 10.53
N GLU A 98 -0.31 13.24 9.43
CA GLU A 98 -1.71 13.67 9.47
C GLU A 98 -2.62 12.61 10.12
N ARG A 99 -2.36 11.33 9.87
CA ARG A 99 -3.19 10.21 10.35
C ARG A 99 -2.92 9.79 11.79
N PHE A 100 -1.68 9.94 12.28
CA PHE A 100 -1.27 9.44 13.60
C PHE A 100 -0.71 10.51 14.55
N ARG A 101 -0.03 11.56 14.07
CA ARG A 101 0.55 12.60 14.95
C ARG A 101 -0.55 13.52 15.52
N ASN A 102 -1.57 13.84 14.73
CA ASN A 102 -2.75 14.59 15.20
C ASN A 102 -3.65 13.82 16.18
N VAL A 103 -3.45 12.50 16.31
CA VAL A 103 -4.16 11.62 17.26
C VAL A 103 -3.42 11.54 18.58
N ALA A 104 -2.08 11.69 18.57
CA ALA A 104 -1.24 11.68 19.77
C ALA A 104 -1.25 13.03 20.54
N ASP A 105 -1.51 14.15 19.88
CA ASP A 105 -1.60 15.50 20.50
C ASP A 105 -2.93 15.77 21.25
N VAL A 106 -3.74 14.74 21.51
CA VAL A 106 -4.96 14.88 22.34
C VAL A 106 -4.54 14.88 23.82
N GLU A 107 -4.03 16.02 24.30
CA GLU A 107 -4.07 16.36 25.72
C GLU A 107 -5.54 16.61 26.11
N GLY A 108 -6.29 15.52 26.31
CA GLY A 108 -7.71 15.55 26.67
C GLY A 108 -8.12 14.23 27.31
N GLU A 109 -8.87 14.31 28.41
CA GLU A 109 -9.19 13.22 29.32
C GLU A 109 -9.56 11.90 28.62
N LYS A 110 -8.80 10.83 28.89
CA LYS A 110 -9.15 9.43 28.53
C LYS A 110 -10.40 8.92 29.29
N GLU A 111 -11.05 9.77 30.09
CA GLU A 111 -12.29 9.49 30.79
C GLU A 111 -13.49 9.64 29.85
N GLY A 112 -14.27 8.56 29.70
CA GLY A 112 -15.44 8.50 28.81
C GLY A 112 -15.23 7.73 27.51
N MET A 113 -13.99 7.40 27.13
CA MET A 113 -13.70 6.58 25.94
C MET A 113 -14.05 5.09 26.15
N ASN A 114 -14.66 4.48 25.13
CA ASN A 114 -14.87 3.05 25.04
C ASN A 114 -13.54 2.28 24.95
N GLU A 115 -13.60 0.97 25.22
CA GLU A 115 -12.41 0.13 25.28
C GLU A 115 -11.61 0.10 23.96
N ASP A 116 -12.29 0.14 22.83
CA ASP A 116 -11.65 0.00 21.52
C ASP A 116 -10.90 1.28 21.14
N ALA A 117 -11.45 2.45 21.47
CA ALA A 117 -10.76 3.72 21.38
C ALA A 117 -9.50 3.71 22.26
N LYS A 118 -9.60 3.30 23.52
CA LYS A 118 -8.46 3.22 24.45
C LYS A 118 -7.35 2.29 23.94
N LYS A 119 -7.72 1.12 23.43
CA LYS A 119 -6.78 0.17 22.81
C LYS A 119 -6.06 0.81 21.63
N PHE A 120 -6.78 1.50 20.76
CA PHE A 120 -6.19 2.18 19.60
C PHE A 120 -5.23 3.31 19.99
N TYR A 121 -5.62 4.21 20.91
CA TYR A 121 -4.74 5.29 21.36
C TYR A 121 -3.46 4.74 21.99
N ASN A 122 -3.55 3.70 22.81
CA ASN A 122 -2.34 3.09 23.39
C ASN A 122 -1.39 2.53 22.32
N LEU A 123 -1.94 1.94 21.25
CA LEU A 123 -1.13 1.46 20.11
C LEU A 123 -0.48 2.61 19.34
N VAL A 124 -1.22 3.71 19.13
CA VAL A 124 -0.68 4.91 18.48
C VAL A 124 0.41 5.55 19.35
N ASP A 125 0.19 5.69 20.66
CA ASP A 125 1.16 6.21 21.62
C ASP A 125 2.44 5.37 21.62
N GLU A 126 2.31 4.04 21.65
CA GLU A 126 3.47 3.13 21.63
C GLU A 126 4.26 3.21 20.32
N ALA A 127 3.55 3.25 19.19
CA ALA A 127 4.16 3.32 17.87
C ALA A 127 4.75 4.71 17.59
N SER A 128 4.24 5.76 18.23
CA SER A 128 4.72 7.15 18.08
C SER A 128 5.93 7.48 18.96
N LYS A 129 6.37 6.56 19.83
CA LYS A 129 7.62 6.70 20.58
C LYS A 129 8.80 6.93 19.65
N GLU A 130 9.80 7.64 20.16
CA GLU A 130 11.08 7.84 19.48
C GLU A 130 11.69 6.48 19.08
N LEU A 131 12.31 6.45 17.89
CA LEU A 131 12.97 5.24 17.39
C LEU A 131 14.10 4.76 18.32
N TYR A 132 14.81 5.69 18.94
CA TYR A 132 15.78 5.49 20.02
C TYR A 132 15.88 6.82 20.78
N PRO A 133 16.39 6.84 22.03
CA PRO A 133 16.43 8.06 22.84
C PRO A 133 17.12 9.24 22.12
N GLY A 134 16.40 10.35 21.96
CA GLY A 134 16.89 11.56 21.30
C GLY A 134 16.70 11.58 19.77
N CYS A 135 16.06 10.56 19.18
CA CYS A 135 15.72 10.54 17.77
C CYS A 135 14.52 11.46 17.48
N LYS A 136 14.78 12.64 16.93
CA LYS A 136 13.72 13.62 16.58
C LYS A 136 13.11 13.40 15.21
N GLU A 137 13.85 12.78 14.31
CA GLU A 137 13.45 12.58 12.91
C GLU A 137 12.50 11.40 12.73
N PHE A 138 12.61 10.36 13.56
CA PHE A 138 11.85 9.14 13.40
C PHE A 138 11.18 8.65 14.69
N SER A 139 9.89 8.35 14.56
CA SER A 139 9.19 7.46 15.48
C SER A 139 9.39 5.99 15.07
N THR A 140 9.15 5.07 16.01
CA THR A 140 9.10 3.63 15.74
C THR A 140 8.16 3.29 14.58
N LEU A 141 6.99 3.93 14.53
CA LEU A 141 5.97 3.71 13.50
C LEU A 141 6.43 4.16 12.13
N SER A 142 6.85 5.43 12.03
CA SER A 142 7.27 6.03 10.75
C SER A 142 8.44 5.26 10.15
N PHE A 143 9.42 4.87 10.96
CA PHE A 143 10.55 4.06 10.51
C PHE A 143 10.11 2.65 10.09
N THR A 144 9.27 1.98 10.88
CA THR A 144 8.78 0.62 10.58
C THR A 144 8.01 0.60 9.26
N ILE A 145 7.13 1.58 9.01
CA ILE A 145 6.35 1.66 7.77
C ILE A 145 7.25 1.94 6.57
N ARG A 146 8.22 2.85 6.69
CA ARG A 146 9.20 3.10 5.62
C ARG A 146 9.99 1.84 5.28
N LEU A 147 10.47 1.12 6.30
CA LEU A 147 11.20 -0.12 6.07
C LEU A 147 10.30 -1.17 5.40
N TYR A 148 9.06 -1.30 5.86
CA TYR A 148 8.07 -2.21 5.27
C TYR A 148 7.78 -1.88 3.80
N LEU A 149 7.67 -0.59 3.47
CA LEU A 149 7.51 -0.14 2.09
C LEU A 149 8.73 -0.47 1.24
N LEU A 150 9.95 -0.23 1.73
CA LEU A 150 11.18 -0.62 1.04
C LEU A 150 11.19 -2.12 0.74
N LYS A 151 10.79 -2.95 1.70
CA LYS A 151 10.61 -4.38 1.50
C LYS A 151 9.65 -4.68 0.35
N CYS A 152 8.50 -4.02 0.30
CA CYS A 152 7.50 -4.22 -0.76
C CYS A 152 8.02 -3.77 -2.13
N LEU A 153 8.59 -2.57 -2.22
CA LEU A 153 9.10 -1.98 -3.46
C LEU A 153 10.28 -2.76 -4.05
N HIS A 154 11.15 -3.28 -3.18
CA HIS A 154 12.38 -3.96 -3.58
C HIS A 154 12.30 -5.48 -3.46
N GLY A 155 11.11 -6.03 -3.17
CA GLY A 155 10.87 -7.47 -3.15
C GLY A 155 11.69 -8.23 -2.12
N TRP A 156 12.02 -7.63 -0.97
CA TRP A 156 12.79 -8.32 0.06
C TRP A 156 12.00 -9.52 0.59
N SER A 157 12.68 -10.63 0.91
CA SER A 157 12.04 -11.78 1.54
C SER A 157 11.66 -11.48 3.00
N ASN A 158 10.75 -12.25 3.60
CA ASN A 158 10.40 -12.07 5.02
C ASN A 158 11.59 -12.40 5.94
N ALA A 159 12.42 -13.37 5.54
CA ALA A 159 13.64 -13.73 6.23
C ALA A 159 14.66 -12.57 6.17
N SER A 160 14.92 -12.03 4.98
CA SER A 160 15.86 -10.91 4.79
C SER A 160 15.45 -9.68 5.60
N PHE A 161 14.16 -9.34 5.61
CA PHE A 161 13.65 -8.23 6.42
C PHE A 161 13.82 -8.46 7.92
N THR A 162 13.61 -9.71 8.37
CA THR A 162 13.81 -10.07 9.79
C THR A 162 15.28 -9.95 10.18
N SER A 163 16.18 -10.50 9.36
CA SER A 163 17.63 -10.37 9.61
C SER A 163 18.11 -8.92 9.60
N LEU A 164 17.51 -8.06 8.76
CA LEU A 164 17.79 -6.63 8.78
C LEU A 164 17.35 -5.98 10.09
N LEU A 165 16.14 -6.27 10.56
CA LEU A 165 15.64 -5.76 11.84
C LEU A 165 16.51 -6.20 13.02
N GLU A 166 16.97 -7.46 13.01
CA GLU A 166 17.89 -8.01 14.01
C GLU A 166 19.23 -7.26 13.98
N LEU A 167 19.84 -7.11 12.79
CA LEU A 167 21.10 -6.39 12.62
C LEU A 167 21.02 -4.93 13.08
N LEU A 168 19.92 -4.22 12.77
CA LEU A 168 19.72 -2.85 13.21
C LEU A 168 19.67 -2.75 14.74
N LYS A 169 19.01 -3.70 15.41
CA LYS A 169 18.95 -3.75 16.87
C LYS A 169 20.29 -4.08 17.52
N GLU A 170 21.11 -4.89 16.87
CA GLU A 170 22.47 -5.19 17.34
C GLU A 170 23.40 -3.97 17.19
N ALA A 171 23.26 -3.23 16.07
CA ALA A 171 24.10 -2.08 15.78
C ALA A 171 23.75 -0.81 16.58
N ILE A 172 22.48 -0.62 16.92
CA ILE A 172 21.98 0.61 17.56
C ILE A 172 21.43 0.29 18.96
N PRO A 173 22.09 0.76 20.04
CA PRO A 173 21.60 0.58 21.41
C PRO A 173 20.22 1.20 21.63
N ASN A 174 19.37 0.54 22.41
CA ASN A 174 18.03 1.01 22.78
C ASN A 174 17.08 1.28 21.58
N LEU A 175 17.32 0.61 20.44
CA LEU A 175 16.47 0.74 19.26
C LEU A 175 15.08 0.13 19.47
N ASN A 176 14.07 0.99 19.49
CA ASN A 176 12.66 0.64 19.61
C ASN A 176 12.07 0.25 18.25
N LEU A 177 12.43 -0.94 17.75
CA LEU A 177 11.85 -1.52 16.53
C LEU A 177 11.18 -2.88 16.78
N PRO A 178 10.27 -3.34 15.91
CA PRO A 178 9.87 -4.74 15.88
C PRO A 178 11.08 -5.66 15.67
N SER A 179 11.12 -6.80 16.34
CA SER A 179 12.24 -7.75 16.21
C SER A 179 12.11 -8.71 15.03
N SER A 180 11.04 -8.63 14.24
CA SER A 180 10.82 -9.51 13.09
C SER A 180 9.78 -8.95 12.13
N PHE A 181 9.74 -9.50 10.90
CA PHE A 181 8.68 -9.20 9.95
C PHE A 181 7.29 -9.42 10.53
N ASN A 182 7.07 -10.52 11.26
CA ASN A 182 5.76 -10.84 11.81
C ASN A 182 5.33 -9.82 12.87
N LYS A 183 6.26 -9.34 13.71
CA LYS A 183 5.96 -8.27 14.68
C LYS A 183 5.72 -6.93 13.99
N ALA A 184 6.49 -6.60 12.95
CA ALA A 184 6.26 -5.39 12.16
C ALA A 184 4.89 -5.43 11.47
N LYS A 185 4.54 -6.58 10.86
CA LYS A 185 3.23 -6.80 10.24
C LYS A 185 2.10 -6.73 11.28
N ALA A 186 2.29 -7.31 12.47
CA ALA A 186 1.31 -7.23 13.55
C ALA A 186 1.08 -5.78 13.99
N MET A 187 2.14 -4.98 14.18
CA MET A 187 2.03 -3.55 14.49
C MET A 187 1.20 -2.80 13.44
N VAL A 188 1.47 -3.01 12.15
CA VAL A 188 0.69 -2.41 11.06
C VAL A 188 -0.77 -2.88 11.10
N ARG A 189 -1.01 -4.17 11.33
CA ARG A 189 -2.36 -4.74 11.46
C ARG A 189 -3.13 -4.13 12.64
N ASP A 190 -2.49 -4.00 13.79
CA ASP A 190 -3.13 -3.57 15.03
C ASP A 190 -3.49 -2.06 14.96
N LEU A 191 -2.79 -1.28 14.13
CA LEU A 191 -3.19 0.08 13.73
C LEU A 191 -4.34 0.12 12.71
N GLY A 192 -4.89 -1.06 12.38
CA GLY A 192 -5.97 -1.30 11.41
C GLY A 192 -5.65 -0.77 10.03
N LEU A 193 -4.46 -1.08 9.55
CA LEU A 193 -4.04 -1.03 8.16
C LEU A 193 -4.17 -2.41 7.46
N ASP A 194 -4.77 -3.40 8.13
CA ASP A 194 -5.00 -4.73 7.58
C ASP A 194 -6.26 -4.82 6.71
N TYR A 195 -6.38 -5.92 5.99
CA TYR A 195 -7.53 -6.25 5.17
C TYR A 195 -7.95 -7.70 5.39
N LYS A 196 -9.23 -7.98 5.15
CA LYS A 196 -9.80 -9.31 5.13
C LYS A 196 -9.74 -9.86 3.71
N ASN A 197 -9.29 -11.10 3.58
CA ASN A 197 -9.36 -11.83 2.31
C ASN A 197 -10.70 -12.56 2.23
N ILE A 198 -11.42 -12.37 1.14
CA ILE A 198 -12.67 -13.07 0.84
C ILE A 198 -12.48 -13.75 -0.50
N ASP A 199 -12.66 -15.06 -0.56
CA ASP A 199 -12.50 -15.77 -1.82
C ASP A 199 -13.69 -15.50 -2.74
N ALA A 200 -13.43 -15.49 -4.04
CA ALA A 200 -14.43 -15.21 -5.06
C ALA A 200 -14.44 -16.32 -6.11
N CYS A 201 -15.60 -16.52 -6.74
CA CYS A 201 -15.71 -17.35 -7.93
C CYS A 201 -14.80 -16.80 -9.04
N PRO A 202 -14.06 -17.64 -9.80
CA PRO A 202 -13.26 -17.20 -10.95
C PRO A 202 -14.07 -16.54 -12.07
N ASN A 203 -15.37 -16.84 -12.14
CA ASN A 203 -16.33 -16.27 -13.08
C ASN A 203 -17.19 -15.17 -12.44
N ASP A 204 -16.78 -14.65 -11.28
CA ASP A 204 -17.35 -13.47 -10.63
C ASP A 204 -18.79 -13.62 -10.12
N CYS A 205 -19.36 -14.83 -10.17
CA CYS A 205 -20.76 -15.09 -9.83
C CYS A 205 -21.09 -14.93 -8.33
N MET A 206 -20.13 -15.14 -7.44
CA MET A 206 -20.35 -15.11 -5.98
C MET A 206 -19.05 -14.90 -5.20
N LEU A 207 -19.21 -14.48 -3.94
CA LEU A 207 -18.17 -14.55 -2.91
C LEU A 207 -18.37 -15.80 -2.05
N TYR A 208 -17.28 -16.47 -1.68
CA TYR A 208 -17.28 -17.49 -0.64
C TYR A 208 -17.28 -16.79 0.72
N TRP A 209 -18.43 -16.23 1.07
CA TRP A 209 -18.62 -15.35 2.22
C TRP A 209 -19.94 -15.70 2.93
N LYS A 210 -19.97 -15.53 4.26
CA LYS A 210 -21.12 -15.87 5.12
C LYS A 210 -21.61 -17.30 4.86
N GLU A 211 -22.85 -17.49 4.43
CA GLU A 211 -23.47 -18.79 4.16
C GLU A 211 -22.65 -19.67 3.19
N HIS A 212 -21.87 -19.07 2.29
CA HIS A 212 -21.07 -19.76 1.29
C HIS A 212 -19.59 -19.89 1.66
N GLU A 213 -19.18 -19.50 2.87
CA GLU A 213 -17.77 -19.47 3.30
C GLU A 213 -17.08 -20.85 3.20
N ASN A 214 -17.82 -21.93 3.44
CA ASN A 214 -17.28 -23.28 3.48
C ASN A 214 -17.43 -24.05 2.15
N GLU A 215 -18.00 -23.42 1.12
CA GLU A 215 -18.17 -24.05 -0.18
C GLU A 215 -16.82 -24.20 -0.90
N THR A 216 -16.70 -25.29 -1.67
CA THR A 216 -15.51 -25.61 -2.47
C THR A 216 -15.70 -25.34 -3.96
N CYS A 217 -16.94 -25.12 -4.40
CA CYS A 217 -17.32 -24.79 -5.76
C CYS A 217 -18.45 -23.77 -5.74
N CYS A 218 -18.58 -23.01 -6.83
CA CYS A 218 -19.58 -21.97 -6.97
C CYS A 218 -20.97 -22.60 -7.15
N HIS A 219 -21.95 -22.20 -6.35
CA HIS A 219 -23.33 -22.70 -6.48
C HIS A 219 -24.01 -22.26 -7.80
N GLU A 220 -23.63 -21.12 -8.38
CA GLU A 220 -24.20 -20.61 -9.64
C GLU A 220 -23.66 -21.34 -10.88
N CYS A 221 -22.34 -21.49 -10.99
CA CYS A 221 -21.70 -22.00 -12.21
C CYS A 221 -20.93 -23.31 -12.03
N GLY A 222 -20.88 -23.88 -10.82
CA GLY A 222 -20.16 -25.11 -10.51
C GLY A 222 -18.63 -25.02 -10.52
N THR A 223 -18.06 -23.84 -10.81
CA THR A 223 -16.60 -23.66 -10.93
C THR A 223 -15.91 -23.83 -9.58
N SER A 224 -14.76 -24.52 -9.56
CA SER A 224 -13.96 -24.72 -8.35
C SER A 224 -13.51 -23.40 -7.72
N ARG A 225 -13.51 -23.33 -6.39
CA ARG A 225 -12.91 -22.25 -5.59
C ARG A 225 -11.38 -22.20 -5.74
N TRP A 226 -10.77 -23.35 -5.95
CA TRP A 226 -9.33 -23.55 -5.82
C TRP A 226 -8.65 -23.56 -7.18
N ILE A 227 -7.40 -23.07 -7.25
CA ILE A 227 -6.54 -23.23 -8.42
C ILE A 227 -6.25 -24.72 -8.59
N GLU A 228 -6.55 -25.26 -9.76
CA GLU A 228 -6.14 -26.61 -10.12
C GLU A 228 -4.60 -26.64 -10.30
N PRO A 229 -3.87 -27.49 -9.55
CA PRO A 229 -2.44 -27.60 -9.76
C PRO A 229 -2.18 -28.17 -11.16
N ALA A 230 -1.33 -27.50 -11.93
CA ALA A 230 -0.84 -28.05 -13.19
C ALA A 230 -0.20 -29.42 -12.90
N VAL A 231 -0.72 -30.48 -13.52
CA VAL A 231 -0.20 -31.84 -13.37
C VAL A 231 1.21 -31.85 -13.95
N VAL A 232 2.23 -31.73 -13.11
CA VAL A 232 3.60 -32.03 -13.49
C VAL A 232 3.75 -33.54 -13.34
N GLU A 233 3.76 -34.27 -14.45
CA GLU A 233 4.11 -35.68 -14.46
C GLU A 233 5.49 -35.84 -13.81
N GLY A 234 5.57 -36.44 -12.62
CA GLY A 234 6.85 -36.93 -12.09
C GLY A 234 7.13 -36.77 -10.61
N ASP A 235 6.31 -36.10 -9.80
CA ASP A 235 6.64 -35.94 -8.37
C ASP A 235 5.50 -36.39 -7.44
N ILE A 236 5.52 -37.68 -7.11
CA ILE A 236 4.71 -38.26 -6.02
C ILE A 236 5.41 -37.90 -4.70
N SER A 237 5.29 -36.65 -4.28
CA SER A 237 5.45 -36.30 -2.88
C SER A 237 4.19 -35.62 -2.38
N SER A 238 3.39 -36.41 -1.66
CA SER A 238 2.17 -35.99 -0.97
C SER A 238 2.48 -35.06 0.20
N LYS A 239 3.01 -33.87 -0.09
CA LYS A 239 2.87 -32.72 0.80
C LYS A 239 1.45 -32.23 0.59
N LYS A 240 0.63 -32.17 1.65
CA LYS A 240 -0.73 -31.60 1.61
C LYS A 240 -0.69 -30.32 0.77
N ALA A 241 -1.22 -30.36 -0.44
CA ALA A 241 -1.30 -29.18 -1.28
C ALA A 241 -2.14 -28.18 -0.49
N HIS A 242 -1.54 -27.04 -0.12
CA HIS A 242 -2.34 -25.95 0.42
C HIS A 242 -3.26 -25.51 -0.71
N ASN A 243 -4.58 -25.64 -0.50
CA ASN A 243 -5.55 -25.18 -1.47
C ASN A 243 -5.41 -23.65 -1.59
N ILE A 244 -5.05 -23.17 -2.77
CA ILE A 244 -4.91 -21.75 -3.06
C ILE A 244 -6.20 -21.30 -3.75
N PRO A 245 -6.91 -20.28 -3.23
CA PRO A 245 -8.09 -19.74 -3.90
C PRO A 245 -7.74 -19.20 -5.29
N ALA A 246 -8.61 -19.43 -6.26
CA ALA A 246 -8.42 -18.98 -7.63
C ALA A 246 -8.62 -17.47 -7.80
N LYS A 247 -9.47 -16.85 -6.98
CA LYS A 247 -9.69 -15.41 -6.93
C LYS A 247 -9.95 -14.97 -5.49
N THR A 248 -9.34 -13.87 -5.05
CA THR A 248 -9.49 -13.35 -3.69
C THR A 248 -9.69 -11.83 -3.70
N LEU A 249 -10.86 -11.39 -3.24
CA LEU A 249 -11.19 -10.02 -2.91
C LEU A 249 -10.45 -9.59 -1.64
N ARG A 250 -9.85 -8.40 -1.64
CA ARG A 250 -9.36 -7.78 -0.40
C ARG A 250 -10.35 -6.73 0.07
N HIS A 251 -10.96 -6.99 1.23
CA HIS A 251 -11.90 -6.09 1.89
C HIS A 251 -11.21 -5.33 3.02
N PHE A 252 -11.26 -4.02 2.97
CA PHE A 252 -10.74 -3.11 3.98
C PHE A 252 -11.91 -2.60 4.81
N PRO A 253 -12.08 -3.05 6.07
CA PRO A 253 -13.23 -2.67 6.90
C PRO A 253 -13.39 -1.15 6.99
N LEU A 254 -14.57 -0.66 6.66
CA LEU A 254 -14.90 0.77 6.63
C LEU A 254 -15.15 1.33 8.03
N ILE A 255 -15.92 0.63 8.87
CA ILE A 255 -16.40 1.15 10.16
C ILE A 255 -15.24 1.63 11.06
N PRO A 256 -14.17 0.84 11.29
CA PRO A 256 -13.06 1.27 12.14
C PRO A 256 -12.31 2.49 11.61
N ARG A 257 -12.32 2.69 10.29
CA ARG A 257 -11.64 3.83 9.66
C ARG A 257 -12.46 5.11 9.79
N LEU A 258 -13.79 5.00 9.68
CA LEU A 258 -14.70 6.11 9.95
C LEU A 258 -14.66 6.54 11.42
N GLN A 259 -14.66 5.58 12.36
CA GLN A 259 -14.50 5.87 13.79
C GLN A 259 -13.27 6.73 14.06
N ARG A 260 -12.13 6.43 13.41
CA ARG A 260 -10.88 7.21 13.57
C ARG A 260 -11.02 8.67 13.13
N LEU A 261 -11.82 8.97 12.11
CA LEU A 261 -12.05 10.35 11.69
C LEU A 261 -12.78 11.16 12.78
N PHE A 262 -13.63 10.53 13.57
CA PHE A 262 -14.31 11.15 14.71
C PHE A 262 -13.47 11.18 15.99
N MET A 263 -12.51 10.27 16.14
CA MET A 263 -11.57 10.26 17.25
C MET A 263 -10.54 11.39 17.16
N CYS A 264 -10.17 11.83 15.95
CA CYS A 264 -9.29 12.97 15.77
C CYS A 264 -10.06 14.29 15.94
N SER A 265 -9.76 15.07 16.98
CA SER A 265 -10.46 16.35 17.27
C SER A 265 -10.38 17.37 16.11
N LYS A 266 -9.28 17.36 15.33
CA LYS A 266 -9.10 18.21 14.14
C LYS A 266 -10.03 17.78 12.99
N THR A 267 -10.10 16.48 12.73
CA THR A 267 -10.94 15.94 11.65
C THR A 267 -12.42 15.97 12.05
N ALA A 268 -12.75 15.61 13.29
CA ALA A 268 -14.12 15.56 13.83
C ALA A 268 -14.86 16.89 13.67
N LYS A 269 -14.19 18.03 13.93
CA LYS A 269 -14.76 19.37 13.71
C LYS A 269 -15.16 19.61 12.26
N ASN A 270 -14.40 19.06 11.31
CA ASN A 270 -14.69 19.20 9.88
C ASN A 270 -15.79 18.23 9.40
N MET A 271 -16.24 17.28 10.21
CA MET A 271 -17.26 16.29 9.82
C MET A 271 -18.68 16.88 9.75
N SER A 272 -18.90 18.11 10.22
CA SER A 272 -20.13 18.90 10.07
C SER A 272 -19.99 20.07 9.10
N TRP A 273 -18.79 20.27 8.52
CA TRP A 273 -18.44 21.46 7.73
C TRP A 273 -19.43 21.73 6.59
N HIS A 274 -19.85 20.69 5.88
CA HIS A 274 -20.75 20.78 4.73
C HIS A 274 -22.10 21.45 5.04
N GLN A 275 -22.52 21.45 6.31
CA GLN A 275 -23.77 22.04 6.77
C GLN A 275 -23.57 23.38 7.48
N GLU A 276 -22.54 23.46 8.33
CA GLU A 276 -22.30 24.58 9.27
C GLU A 276 -21.53 25.74 8.63
N GLU A 277 -20.46 25.44 7.89
CA GLU A 277 -19.53 26.46 7.38
C GLU A 277 -19.64 26.67 5.86
N ARG A 278 -20.21 25.71 5.14
CA ARG A 278 -20.35 25.78 3.69
C ARG A 278 -21.17 27.00 3.26
N LYS A 279 -20.61 27.78 2.33
CA LYS A 279 -21.29 28.92 1.69
C LYS A 279 -22.46 28.44 0.81
N LYS A 280 -23.67 28.95 1.08
CA LYS A 280 -24.92 28.66 0.34
C LYS A 280 -25.29 29.82 -0.58
N ASP A 281 -24.46 30.09 -1.61
CA ASP A 281 -24.65 31.21 -2.54
C ASP A 281 -25.31 30.82 -3.88
N GLY A 282 -25.94 29.65 -3.93
CA GLY A 282 -26.62 29.13 -5.12
C GLY A 282 -25.69 28.56 -6.20
N LYS A 283 -24.37 28.51 -5.96
CA LYS A 283 -23.38 27.93 -6.88
C LYS A 283 -23.02 26.49 -6.46
N LEU A 284 -22.64 25.66 -7.42
CA LEU A 284 -22.11 24.32 -7.15
C LEU A 284 -20.65 24.43 -6.69
N ARG A 285 -20.40 24.36 -5.38
CA ARG A 285 -19.07 24.45 -4.77
C ARG A 285 -18.62 23.16 -4.11
N HIS A 286 -19.58 22.33 -3.73
CA HIS A 286 -19.39 21.10 -2.99
C HIS A 286 -20.49 20.10 -3.39
N PRO A 287 -20.30 18.77 -3.27
CA PRO A 287 -21.36 17.79 -3.56
C PRO A 287 -22.72 18.08 -2.90
N ALA A 288 -22.69 18.66 -1.69
CA ALA A 288 -23.89 19.11 -0.97
C ALA A 288 -24.69 20.24 -1.65
N ASP A 289 -24.14 20.92 -2.65
CA ASP A 289 -24.87 21.88 -3.49
C ASP A 289 -25.66 21.20 -4.61
N GLY A 290 -25.31 19.95 -4.95
CA GLY A 290 -25.91 19.19 -6.03
C GLY A 290 -27.36 18.81 -5.75
N GLN A 291 -28.14 18.65 -6.83
CA GLN A 291 -29.55 18.29 -6.72
C GLN A 291 -29.74 16.92 -6.07
N SER A 292 -28.89 15.93 -6.40
CA SER A 292 -28.96 14.58 -5.81
C SER A 292 -28.84 14.59 -4.28
N TRP A 293 -28.01 15.47 -3.72
CA TRP A 293 -27.88 15.61 -2.27
C TRP A 293 -29.15 16.19 -1.66
N LYS A 294 -29.68 17.28 -2.25
CA LYS A 294 -30.92 17.93 -1.79
C LYS A 294 -32.12 16.98 -1.86
N ASP A 295 -32.22 16.20 -2.94
CA ASP A 295 -33.28 15.21 -3.11
C ASP A 295 -33.17 14.06 -2.10
N PHE A 296 -31.96 13.69 -1.70
CA PHE A 296 -31.74 12.75 -0.61
C PHE A 296 -32.15 13.35 0.74
N ASP A 297 -31.75 14.59 1.04
CA ASP A 297 -32.11 15.28 2.29
C ASP A 297 -33.62 15.42 2.45
N ASN A 298 -34.31 15.74 1.35
CA ASN A 298 -35.78 15.85 1.33
C ASN A 298 -36.47 14.51 1.59
N ARG A 299 -35.91 13.40 1.08
CA ARG A 299 -36.46 12.04 1.30
C ARG A 299 -36.16 11.49 2.68
N HIS A 300 -35.01 11.86 3.25
CA HIS A 300 -34.51 11.35 4.52
C HIS A 300 -34.25 12.50 5.50
N SER A 301 -35.30 13.27 5.82
CA SER A 301 -35.19 14.49 6.63
C SER A 301 -34.61 14.24 8.01
N GLU A 302 -34.96 13.15 8.68
CA GLU A 302 -34.40 12.80 9.99
C GLU A 302 -32.90 12.52 9.90
N PHE A 303 -32.44 11.86 8.83
CA PHE A 303 -31.01 11.64 8.58
C PHE A 303 -30.29 12.97 8.31
N ALA A 304 -30.89 13.89 7.55
CA ALA A 304 -30.30 15.18 7.21
C ALA A 304 -30.25 16.18 8.39
N LYS A 305 -31.01 15.96 9.46
CA LYS A 305 -30.99 16.83 10.65
C LYS A 305 -29.71 16.72 11.45
N GLU A 306 -29.07 15.56 11.48
CA GLU A 306 -27.81 15.33 12.20
C GLU A 306 -26.63 15.59 11.25
N PRO A 307 -25.88 16.71 11.41
CA PRO A 307 -24.80 17.09 10.49
C PRO A 307 -23.63 16.10 10.47
N ARG A 308 -23.48 15.27 11.51
CA ARG A 308 -22.40 14.28 11.60
C ARG A 308 -22.72 12.98 10.86
N ASN A 309 -23.96 12.83 10.36
CA ASN A 309 -24.31 11.69 9.53
C ASN A 309 -23.49 11.72 8.23
N LEU A 310 -22.85 10.59 7.94
CA LEU A 310 -21.86 10.49 6.88
C LEU A 310 -22.48 10.45 5.49
N ARG A 311 -21.83 11.14 4.56
CA ARG A 311 -22.12 11.17 3.14
C ARG A 311 -20.86 10.77 2.40
N LEU A 312 -20.92 9.61 1.76
CA LEU A 312 -19.79 8.99 1.11
C LEU A 312 -19.98 9.04 -0.40
N GLY A 313 -18.99 9.57 -1.10
CA GLY A 313 -18.82 9.34 -2.53
C GLY A 313 -18.17 7.99 -2.76
N LEU A 314 -18.65 7.22 -3.73
CA LEU A 314 -18.04 5.96 -4.13
C LEU A 314 -17.49 6.12 -5.55
N ALA A 315 -16.23 5.77 -5.73
CA ALA A 315 -15.56 5.71 -7.02
C ALA A 315 -14.92 4.34 -7.22
N SER A 316 -15.01 3.82 -8.45
CA SER A 316 -14.30 2.62 -8.85
C SER A 316 -13.95 2.72 -10.33
N ASP A 317 -12.75 2.27 -10.68
CA ASP A 317 -12.29 2.16 -12.07
C ASP A 317 -11.21 1.07 -12.16
N GLY A 318 -11.00 0.50 -13.35
CA GLY A 318 -9.96 -0.50 -13.57
C GLY A 318 -8.60 0.13 -13.83
N PHE A 319 -7.55 -0.34 -13.17
CA PHE A 319 -6.17 0.09 -13.46
C PHE A 319 -5.22 -1.09 -13.63
N ASN A 320 -4.12 -0.91 -14.37
CA ASN A 320 -3.05 -1.90 -14.46
C ASN A 320 -1.94 -1.56 -13.45
N PRO A 321 -1.75 -2.35 -12.38
CA PRO A 321 -0.76 -2.06 -11.34
C PRO A 321 0.69 -2.21 -11.78
N PHE A 322 0.99 -2.91 -12.89
CA PHE A 322 2.35 -3.31 -13.24
C PHE A 322 3.03 -2.46 -14.32
N ARG A 323 2.43 -1.34 -14.75
CA ARG A 323 2.95 -0.43 -15.81
C ARG A 323 3.48 -1.13 -17.07
N THR A 324 3.12 -2.39 -17.29
CA THR A 324 3.20 -2.98 -18.61
C THR A 324 1.99 -2.39 -19.31
N MET A 325 2.16 -1.72 -20.46
CA MET A 325 1.04 -1.32 -21.34
C MET A 325 0.38 -2.57 -21.97
N SER A 326 0.15 -3.58 -21.14
CA SER A 326 -0.50 -4.83 -21.42
C SER A 326 -1.90 -4.74 -20.84
N ILE A 327 -2.89 -5.12 -21.64
CA ILE A 327 -4.30 -5.22 -21.21
C ILE A 327 -4.53 -6.54 -20.44
N SER A 328 -3.48 -7.32 -20.16
CA SER A 328 -3.58 -8.66 -19.60
C SER A 328 -3.96 -8.70 -18.12
N HIS A 329 -3.93 -7.56 -17.42
CA HIS A 329 -4.25 -7.51 -15.99
C HIS A 329 -4.84 -6.16 -15.60
N SER A 330 -6.10 -6.17 -15.15
CA SER A 330 -6.81 -5.01 -14.61
C SER A 330 -7.24 -5.29 -13.18
N THR A 331 -6.89 -4.40 -12.25
CA THR A 331 -7.29 -4.45 -10.83
C THR A 331 -8.29 -3.32 -10.57
N TRP A 332 -9.32 -3.58 -9.76
CA TRP A 332 -10.44 -2.67 -9.55
C TRP A 332 -10.55 -2.26 -8.08
N PRO A 333 -10.01 -1.10 -7.69
CA PRO A 333 -10.22 -0.52 -6.38
C PRO A 333 -11.63 0.08 -6.29
N VAL A 334 -12.26 -0.06 -5.12
CA VAL A 334 -13.44 0.71 -4.72
C VAL A 334 -13.01 1.66 -3.62
N ILE A 335 -13.06 2.95 -3.91
CA ILE A 335 -12.58 4.02 -3.03
C ILE A 335 -13.79 4.83 -2.56
N LEU A 336 -13.79 5.16 -1.27
CA LEU A 336 -14.79 6.02 -0.65
C LEU A 336 -14.19 7.37 -0.26
N MET A 337 -14.92 8.43 -0.54
CA MET A 337 -14.57 9.80 -0.20
C MET A 337 -15.58 10.36 0.79
N THR A 338 -15.10 10.96 1.87
CA THR A 338 -15.97 11.54 2.91
C THR A 338 -16.40 12.94 2.53
N TYR A 339 -17.57 13.08 1.89
CA TYR A 339 -18.10 14.37 1.45
C TYR A 339 -18.62 15.25 2.59
N ASN A 340 -18.53 14.84 3.85
CA ASN A 340 -18.78 15.75 4.97
C ASN A 340 -17.69 16.82 5.09
N LEU A 341 -16.46 16.47 4.69
CA LEU A 341 -15.27 17.29 4.81
C LEU A 341 -15.25 18.43 3.78
N PRO A 342 -14.52 19.53 4.06
CA PRO A 342 -14.36 20.62 3.11
C PRO A 342 -13.66 20.19 1.82
N PRO A 343 -13.86 20.92 0.69
CA PRO A 343 -13.28 20.59 -0.62
C PRO A 343 -11.76 20.38 -0.62
N TRP A 344 -11.03 21.12 0.22
CA TRP A 344 -9.56 21.01 0.32
C TRP A 344 -9.09 19.83 1.18
N MET A 345 -10.00 19.08 1.81
CA MET A 345 -9.70 17.84 2.54
C MET A 345 -10.31 16.63 1.85
N CYS A 346 -11.59 16.69 1.45
CA CYS A 346 -12.32 15.51 0.95
C CYS A 346 -11.75 14.91 -0.34
N MET A 347 -11.00 15.70 -1.12
CA MET A 347 -10.34 15.26 -2.36
C MET A 347 -8.85 14.94 -2.19
N LYS A 348 -8.29 15.05 -0.97
CA LYS A 348 -6.90 14.66 -0.73
C LYS A 348 -6.78 13.16 -0.46
N GLN A 349 -5.62 12.61 -0.83
CA GLN A 349 -5.36 11.17 -0.77
C GLN A 349 -5.46 10.59 0.64
N GLU A 350 -5.08 11.35 1.68
CA GLU A 350 -5.19 10.94 3.09
C GLU A 350 -6.62 10.55 3.50
N TYR A 351 -7.63 11.18 2.88
CA TYR A 351 -9.04 11.02 3.21
C TYR A 351 -9.77 10.04 2.28
N PHE A 352 -9.05 9.45 1.32
CA PHE A 352 -9.56 8.37 0.47
C PHE A 352 -9.51 7.04 1.21
N MET A 353 -10.65 6.39 1.33
CA MET A 353 -10.78 5.10 1.98
C MET A 353 -10.95 4.01 0.93
N LEU A 354 -9.85 3.32 0.58
CA LEU A 354 -9.92 2.09 -0.20
C LEU A 354 -10.76 1.06 0.58
N SER A 355 -11.93 0.68 0.10
CA SER A 355 -12.82 -0.29 0.74
C SER A 355 -12.64 -1.69 0.18
N LEU A 356 -12.44 -1.80 -1.13
CA LEU A 356 -12.30 -3.09 -1.80
C LEU A 356 -11.15 -3.01 -2.81
N LEU A 357 -10.40 -4.10 -2.94
CA LEU A 357 -9.48 -4.32 -4.06
C LEU A 357 -9.89 -5.63 -4.75
N ILE A 358 -10.58 -5.48 -5.86
CA ILE A 358 -11.07 -6.59 -6.68
C ILE A 358 -9.94 -7.02 -7.62
N PRO A 359 -9.52 -8.29 -7.58
CA PRO A 359 -8.40 -8.76 -8.38
C PRO A 359 -8.77 -8.91 -9.85
N GLY A 360 -7.78 -8.68 -10.72
CA GLY A 360 -7.87 -8.98 -12.14
C GLY A 360 -7.82 -10.48 -12.47
N PRO A 361 -7.65 -10.83 -13.76
CA PRO A 361 -7.21 -9.97 -14.85
C PRO A 361 -8.31 -9.21 -15.59
N LYS A 362 -9.57 -9.63 -15.48
CA LYS A 362 -10.72 -9.05 -16.20
C LYS A 362 -11.48 -8.08 -15.30
N SER A 363 -12.14 -7.11 -15.94
CA SER A 363 -13.12 -6.27 -15.26
C SER A 363 -14.27 -7.12 -14.73
N PRO A 364 -14.77 -6.84 -13.51
CA PRO A 364 -15.97 -7.49 -13.01
C PRO A 364 -17.22 -7.12 -13.83
N GLY A 365 -17.17 -6.06 -14.65
CA GLY A 365 -18.27 -5.65 -15.51
C GLY A 365 -19.55 -5.42 -14.71
N ASN A 366 -20.63 -6.12 -15.09
CA ASN A 366 -21.91 -6.05 -14.40
C ASN A 366 -21.89 -6.76 -13.04
N ASP A 367 -20.96 -7.68 -12.81
CA ASP A 367 -20.83 -8.50 -11.59
C ASP A 367 -20.08 -7.75 -10.46
N ILE A 368 -19.91 -6.43 -10.60
CA ILE A 368 -19.29 -5.60 -9.55
C ILE A 368 -20.12 -5.60 -8.26
N ASP A 369 -21.43 -5.78 -8.37
CA ASP A 369 -22.36 -5.85 -7.25
C ASP A 369 -22.07 -7.03 -6.31
N VAL A 370 -21.62 -8.17 -6.83
CA VAL A 370 -21.13 -9.32 -6.05
C VAL A 370 -20.00 -8.90 -5.13
N TYR A 371 -19.06 -8.09 -5.62
CA TYR A 371 -17.93 -7.62 -4.82
C TYR A 371 -18.29 -6.51 -3.83
N LEU A 372 -19.33 -5.73 -4.11
CA LEU A 372 -19.79 -4.65 -3.23
C LEU A 372 -20.51 -5.16 -1.97
N GLN A 373 -20.90 -6.43 -1.92
CA GLN A 373 -21.65 -7.01 -0.79
C GLN A 373 -21.06 -6.72 0.60
N PRO A 374 -19.74 -6.91 0.86
CA PRO A 374 -19.16 -6.65 2.18
C PRO A 374 -19.22 -5.16 2.57
N LEU A 375 -19.05 -4.26 1.59
CA LEU A 375 -19.16 -2.82 1.83
C LEU A 375 -20.63 -2.42 2.09
N ILE A 376 -21.57 -2.94 1.29
CA ILE A 376 -23.00 -2.65 1.47
C ILE A 376 -23.48 -3.12 2.85
N GLU A 377 -22.99 -4.25 3.33
CA GLU A 377 -23.28 -4.74 4.69
C GLU A 377 -22.85 -3.73 5.76
N GLU A 378 -21.60 -3.25 5.70
CA GLU A 378 -21.11 -2.23 6.64
C GLU A 378 -21.93 -0.93 6.53
N LEU A 379 -22.31 -0.51 5.32
CA LEU A 379 -23.14 0.69 5.12
C LEU A 379 -24.55 0.53 5.70
N LYS A 380 -25.14 -0.67 5.61
CA LYS A 380 -26.43 -0.99 6.25
C LYS A 380 -26.31 -0.99 7.76
N GLU A 381 -25.24 -1.58 8.31
CA GLU A 381 -24.97 -1.55 9.75
C GLU A 381 -24.86 -0.11 10.26
N LEU A 382 -24.10 0.73 9.54
CA LEU A 382 -23.97 2.15 9.85
C LEU A 382 -25.28 2.94 9.74
N TRP A 383 -26.14 2.57 8.79
CA TRP A 383 -27.43 3.21 8.62
C TRP A 383 -28.40 2.91 9.77
N GLU A 384 -28.42 1.67 10.26
CA GLU A 384 -29.34 1.23 11.31
C GLU A 384 -28.83 1.54 12.73
N LEU A 385 -27.54 1.31 12.99
CA LEU A 385 -26.96 1.41 14.34
C LEU A 385 -26.19 2.73 14.56
N GLY A 386 -25.77 3.41 13.49
CA GLY A 386 -24.85 4.53 13.58
C GLY A 386 -23.42 4.12 13.94
N LEU A 387 -22.55 5.10 14.16
CA LEU A 387 -21.18 4.87 14.64
C LEU A 387 -21.16 4.97 16.17
N SER A 388 -20.73 3.90 16.84
CA SER A 388 -20.33 3.97 18.25
C SER A 388 -18.86 4.37 18.35
N TYR A 389 -18.56 5.59 18.82
CA TYR A 389 -17.18 6.09 18.99
C TYR A 389 -16.92 6.86 20.29
N THR A 390 -17.91 6.91 21.18
CA THR A 390 -17.75 7.33 22.58
C THR A 390 -17.40 6.16 23.44
#